data_AF-A0A527YU86-F1
#
_entry.id   AF-A0A527YU86-F1
#
_cell.length_a   1.000
_cell.length_b   1.000
_cell.length_c   1.000
_cell.angle_alpha   90.00
_cell.angle_beta   90.00
_cell.angle_gamma   90.00
#
_symmetry.space_group_name_H-M   'P 1'
#
loop_
_entity.id
_entity.type
_entity.pdbx_description
1 polymer ?
#
loop_
_entity_poly.entity_id
_entity_poly.type
_entity_poly.pdbx_seq_one_letter_code
_entity_poly.pdbx_strand_id
1 'polypeptide(L)' 'VIDMSPMKRVDIDPRTSTVRVEAGCTQGDVDRATSAHGLAVPAGLVSTTGIAGLTLGGGTGHLTRKHGLTIDNLLAA' A
#
# COMPACT_ATOMS: atom_id res chain seq x y z
N VAL A 1 -18.33 9.54 12.44
CA VAL A 1 -17.03 9.02 11.92
C VAL A 1 -17.35 8.19 10.69
N ILE A 2 -16.64 8.41 9.58
CA ILE A 2 -16.73 7.53 8.41
C ILE A 2 -15.65 6.46 8.60
N ASP A 3 -16.08 5.22 8.86
CA ASP A 3 -15.17 4.10 9.08
C ASP A 3 -14.98 3.30 7.79
N MET A 4 -13.77 3.33 7.26
CA MET A 4 -13.38 2.62 6.04
C MET A 4 -12.79 1.25 6.34
N SER A 5 -12.58 0.87 7.61
CA SER A 5 -11.95 -0.40 8.00
C SER A 5 -12.62 -1.66 7.42
N PRO A 6 -13.93 -1.71 7.08
CA PRO A 6 -14.52 -2.86 6.38
C PRO A 6 -14.07 -3.00 4.92
N MET A 7 -13.53 -1.95 4.30
CA MET A 7 -13.06 -1.97 2.90
C MET A 7 -11.67 -2.59 2.83
N LYS A 8 -11.62 -3.90 2.59
CA LYS A 8 -10.42 -4.75 2.70
C LYS A 8 -9.96 -5.39 1.38
N ARG A 9 -10.48 -4.95 0.24
CA ARG A 9 -10.10 -5.54 -1.06
C ARG A 9 -8.69 -5.09 -1.50
N VAL A 10 -7.93 -6.05 -2.03
CA VAL A 10 -6.63 -5.83 -2.67
C VAL A 10 -6.61 -6.61 -3.99
N ASP A 11 -6.53 -5.91 -5.11
CA ASP A 11 -6.44 -6.51 -6.45
C ASP A 11 -5.06 -6.23 -7.04
N ILE A 12 -4.37 -7.27 -7.53
CA ILE A 12 -3.03 -7.15 -8.11
C ILE A 12 -3.10 -7.45 -9.61
N ASP A 13 -2.42 -6.62 -10.40
CA ASP A 13 -2.07 -6.95 -11.78
C ASP A 13 -0.55 -7.17 -11.88
N PRO A 14 -0.09 -8.44 -11.88
CA PRO A 14 1.33 -8.77 -11.97
C PRO A 14 1.95 -8.40 -13.32
N ARG A 15 1.15 -8.22 -14.38
CA ARG A 15 1.66 -7.88 -15.72
C ARG A 15 2.09 -6.43 -15.79
N THR A 16 1.38 -5.55 -15.09
CA THR A 16 1.71 -4.12 -15.01
C THR A 16 2.44 -3.75 -13.72
N SER A 17 2.66 -4.72 -12.83
CA SER A 17 3.23 -4.51 -11.49
C SER A 17 2.47 -3.46 -10.68
N THR A 18 1.15 -3.50 -10.73
CA THR A 18 0.28 -2.56 -10.02
C THR A 18 -0.60 -3.27 -9.01
N VAL A 19 -1.00 -2.52 -7.96
CA VAL A 19 -1.95 -2.98 -6.96
C VAL A 19 -3.02 -1.91 -6.76
N ARG A 20 -4.29 -2.32 -6.73
CA ARG A 20 -5.41 -1.47 -6.33
C ARG A 20 -5.86 -1.91 -4.95
N VAL A 21 -5.91 -0.95 -4.02
CA VAL A 21 -6.11 -1.22 -2.60
C VAL A 21 -7.26 -0.37 -2.09
N GLU A 22 -8.21 -1.00 -1.41
CA GLU A 22 -9.26 -0.28 -0.72
C GLU A 22 -8.74 0.49 0.51
N ALA A 23 -9.38 1.61 0.82
CA ALA A 23 -8.86 2.56 1.80
C ALA A 23 -8.75 2.02 3.23
N GLY A 24 -9.51 0.97 3.57
CA GLY A 24 -9.48 0.32 4.88
C GLY A 24 -8.32 -0.65 5.07
N CYS A 25 -7.58 -1.00 4.02
CA CYS A 25 -6.47 -1.93 4.10
C CYS A 25 -5.33 -1.39 4.98
N THR A 26 -4.64 -2.32 5.63
CA THR A 26 -3.38 -2.05 6.31
C THR A 26 -2.21 -2.31 5.36
N GLN A 27 -1.03 -1.80 5.68
CA GLN A 27 0.18 -2.14 4.97
C GLN A 27 0.41 -3.66 4.91
N GLY A 28 0.14 -4.39 6.02
CA GLY A 28 0.29 -5.83 6.06
C GLY A 28 -0.65 -6.58 5.10
N ASP A 29 -1.81 -6.01 4.79
CA ASP A 29 -2.71 -6.56 3.76
C ASP A 29 -2.06 -6.43 2.37
N VAL A 30 -1.45 -5.28 2.08
CA VAL A 30 -0.76 -5.01 0.81
C VAL A 30 0.52 -5.85 0.67
N ASP A 31 1.35 -5.90 1.70
CA ASP A 31 2.61 -6.66 1.69
C ASP A 31 2.33 -8.16 1.48
N ARG A 32 1.31 -8.71 2.15
CA ARG A 32 0.91 -10.11 1.98
C ARG A 32 0.43 -10.41 0.56
N ALA A 33 -0.40 -9.55 -0.01
CA ALA A 33 -0.92 -9.74 -1.35
C ALA A 33 0.23 -9.62 -2.39
N THR A 34 1.04 -8.58 -2.30
CA THR A 34 2.10 -8.29 -3.28
C THR A 34 3.26 -9.28 -3.21
N SER A 35 3.65 -9.72 -2.01
CA SER A 35 4.72 -10.71 -1.83
C SER A 35 4.42 -12.06 -2.48
N ALA A 36 3.13 -12.46 -2.58
CA ALA A 36 2.73 -13.68 -3.31
C ALA A 36 3.08 -13.63 -4.81
N HIS A 37 3.33 -12.44 -5.35
CA HIS A 37 3.74 -12.20 -6.74
C HIS A 37 5.20 -11.74 -6.87
N GLY A 38 5.99 -11.76 -5.78
CA GLY A 38 7.35 -11.22 -5.77
C GLY A 38 7.42 -9.70 -5.96
N LEU A 39 6.31 -8.99 -5.69
CA LEU A 39 6.20 -7.55 -5.77
C LEU A 39 6.21 -6.92 -4.37
N ALA A 40 6.49 -5.62 -4.29
CA ALA A 40 6.41 -4.84 -3.07
C ALA A 40 6.04 -3.39 -3.38
N VAL A 41 5.38 -2.72 -2.43
CA VAL A 41 5.08 -1.28 -2.47
C VAL A 41 5.91 -0.58 -1.40
N PRO A 42 6.56 0.57 -1.67
CA PRO A 42 7.14 1.39 -0.62
C PRO A 42 6.06 1.83 0.36
N ALA A 43 6.17 1.40 1.61
CA ALA A 43 5.23 1.71 2.67
C ALA A 43 5.98 1.98 3.99
N GLY A 44 5.23 2.09 5.07
CA GLY A 44 5.73 2.30 6.43
C GLY A 44 6.50 1.11 7.02
N LEU A 45 6.75 1.20 8.32
CA LEU A 45 7.51 0.20 9.07
C LEU A 45 6.61 -0.83 9.79
N VAL A 46 5.36 -0.47 10.08
CA VAL A 46 4.47 -1.24 10.97
C VAL A 46 3.29 -1.79 10.18
N SER A 47 3.11 -3.12 10.20
CA SER A 47 2.12 -3.80 9.35
C SER A 47 0.67 -3.39 9.60
N THR A 48 0.34 -2.91 10.79
CA THR A 48 -1.03 -2.49 11.14
C THR A 48 -1.37 -1.05 10.69
N THR A 49 -0.40 -0.30 10.16
CA THR A 49 -0.64 1.07 9.69
C THR A 49 -1.59 1.05 8.49
N GLY A 50 -2.63 1.90 8.52
CA GLY A 50 -3.59 2.05 7.42
C GLY A 50 -2.92 2.61 6.16
N ILE A 51 -3.11 1.94 5.03
CA ILE A 51 -2.38 2.25 3.80
C ILE A 51 -2.81 3.59 3.19
N ALA A 52 -4.11 3.90 3.20
CA ALA A 52 -4.61 5.13 2.60
C ALA A 52 -4.15 6.38 3.35
N GLY A 53 -4.23 6.37 4.68
CA GLY A 53 -3.74 7.48 5.50
C GLY A 53 -2.22 7.68 5.36
N LEU A 54 -1.45 6.59 5.37
CA LEU A 54 -0.01 6.63 5.14
C LEU A 54 0.33 7.20 3.76
N THR A 55 -0.38 6.74 2.72
CA THR A 55 -0.19 7.21 1.35
C THR A 55 -0.55 8.68 1.26
N LEU A 56 -1.74 9.12 1.67
CA LEU A 56 -2.14 10.53 1.57
C LEU A 56 -1.26 11.49 2.39
N GLY A 57 -0.54 10.99 3.40
CA GLY A 57 0.46 11.75 4.17
C GLY A 57 1.89 11.68 3.63
N GLY A 58 2.16 10.93 2.56
CA GLY A 58 3.50 10.72 2.00
C GLY A 58 3.96 9.26 2.11
N GLY A 59 4.30 8.83 3.33
CA GLY A 59 4.71 7.46 3.63
C GLY A 59 6.20 7.18 3.44
N THR A 60 6.89 6.84 4.53
CA THR A 60 8.33 6.50 4.56
C THR A 60 8.57 5.16 5.23
N GLY A 61 9.53 4.38 4.72
CA GLY A 61 9.97 3.13 5.32
C GLY A 61 11.17 2.51 4.62
N HIS A 62 11.30 1.19 4.71
CA HIS A 62 12.51 0.46 4.30
C HIS A 62 12.90 0.70 2.83
N LEU A 63 11.91 0.80 1.94
CA LEU A 63 12.12 0.93 0.50
C LEU A 63 12.30 2.38 0.05
N THR A 64 12.08 3.36 0.93
CA THR A 64 12.00 4.77 0.54
C THR A 64 13.28 5.31 -0.09
N ARG A 65 14.45 4.93 0.45
CA ARG A 65 15.74 5.39 -0.13
C ARG A 65 15.97 4.93 -1.56
N LYS A 66 15.35 3.82 -1.98
CA LYS A 66 15.55 3.23 -3.30
C LYS A 66 14.40 3.57 -4.26
N HIS A 67 13.18 3.72 -3.75
CA HIS A 67 11.97 3.78 -4.55
C HIS A 67 11.09 5.02 -4.30
N GLY A 68 11.51 5.95 -3.43
CA GLY A 68 10.72 7.12 -3.08
C GLY A 68 9.66 6.86 -2.00
N LEU A 69 8.87 7.88 -1.71
CA LEU A 69 7.74 7.80 -0.78
C LEU A 69 6.65 6.88 -1.32
N THR A 70 5.70 6.51 -0.46
CA THR A 70 4.50 5.78 -0.92
C THR A 70 3.72 6.59 -1.95
N ILE A 71 3.60 7.92 -1.78
CA ILE A 71 2.97 8.81 -2.77
C ILE A 71 3.69 8.85 -4.11
N ASP A 72 5.01 8.69 -4.14
CA ASP A 72 5.78 8.73 -5.38
C ASP A 72 5.46 7.51 -6.28
N ASN A 73 4.80 6.49 -5.71
CA ASN A 73 4.37 5.28 -6.37
C ASN A 73 2.83 5.21 -6.54
N LEU A 74 2.10 6.28 -6.19
CA LEU A 74 0.64 6.33 -6.35
C LEU A 74 0.28 6.70 -7.80
N LEU A 75 -0.46 5.80 -8.47
CA LEU A 75 -0.89 6.02 -9.85
C LEU A 75 -2.21 6.80 -9.96
N ALA A 76 -3.13 6.58 -9.04
CA ALA A 76 -4.44 7.24 -8.96
C ALA A 76 -5.08 6.98 -7.58
N ALA A 77 -6.00 7.88 -7.16
CA ALA A 77 -6.83 7.75 -5.96
C ALA A 77 -8.25 8.25 -6.22
#